data_AF-A0A5C7N4L2-F1
#
_entry.id   AF-A0A5C7N4L2-F1
#
_cell.length_a   1.000
_cell.length_b   1.000
_cell.length_c   1.000
_cell.angle_alpha   90.00
_cell.angle_beta   90.00
_cell.angle_gamma   90.00
#
_symmetry.space_group_name_H-M   'P 1'
#
loop_
_entity.id
_entity.type
_entity.pdbx_description
1 polymer ?
#
loop_
_entity_poly.entity_id
_entity_poly.type
_entity_poly.pdbx_seq_one_letter_code
_entity_poly.pdbx_strand_id
1 'polypeptide(L)' 'ADDDDLQMAGLGAEWDFFGWAQVRAGYRHDFKGNLSDAFTAGLGFSPFGVFHLDVAGIYAGNNEFGGVLQTSFTF' A
#
# COMPACT_ATOMS: atom_id res chain seq x y z
N ALA A 1 -8.61 30.91 11.47
CA ALA A 1 -7.71 29.80 11.13
C ALA A 1 -8.62 28.64 10.84
N ASP A 2 -8.94 28.43 9.57
CA ASP A 2 -9.72 27.28 9.14
C ASP A 2 -8.79 26.08 9.24
N ASP A 3 -9.14 25.16 10.14
CA ASP A 3 -8.43 23.91 10.36
C ASP A 3 -8.61 23.07 9.08
N ASP A 4 -7.67 23.23 8.15
CA ASP A 4 -7.54 22.41 6.95
C ASP A 4 -7.03 21.02 7.36
N ASP A 5 -7.83 20.35 8.19
CA ASP A 5 -7.61 19.01 8.65
C ASP A 5 -7.87 18.09 7.44
N LEU A 6 -6.84 17.90 6.63
CA LEU A 6 -6.74 16.81 5.66
C LEU A 6 -6.67 15.52 6.48
N GLN A 7 -7.78 15.13 7.07
CA GLN A 7 -7.93 13.85 7.74
C GLN A 7 -8.06 12.77 6.66
N MET A 8 -6.91 12.37 6.15
CA MET A 8 -6.78 11.21 5.29
C MET A 8 -6.87 9.98 6.19
N ALA A 9 -8.01 9.31 6.21
CA ALA A 9 -8.18 8.07 6.97
C ALA A 9 -7.88 6.88 6.06
N GLY A 10 -6.80 6.17 6.35
CA GLY A 10 -6.45 4.92 5.69
C GLY A 10 -6.66 3.74 6.62
N LEU A 11 -7.34 2.71 6.13
CA LEU A 11 -7.39 1.40 6.76
C LEU A 11 -6.62 0.40 5.89
N GLY A 12 -5.73 -0.36 6.50
CA GLY A 12 -4.95 -1.39 5.82
C GLY A 12 -4.83 -2.64 6.66
N ALA A 13 -4.68 -3.76 5.98
CA ALA A 13 -4.44 -5.06 6.56
C ALA A 13 -3.20 -5.69 5.90
N GLU A 14 -2.34 -6.25 6.73
CA GLU A 14 -1.14 -6.96 6.34
C GLU A 14 -1.22 -8.39 6.88
N TRP A 15 -0.87 -9.35 6.02
CA TRP A 15 -0.85 -10.77 6.33
C TRP A 15 0.51 -11.35 5.96
N ASP A 16 1.17 -11.94 6.95
CA ASP A 16 2.42 -12.65 6.78
C ASP A 16 2.18 -14.17 6.79
N PHE A 17 2.55 -14.81 5.68
CA PHE A 17 2.53 -16.25 5.50
C PHE A 17 3.95 -16.79 5.65
N PHE A 18 4.17 -17.54 6.73
CA PHE A 18 5.40 -18.33 6.96
C PHE A 18 6.71 -17.50 6.98
N GLY A 19 6.63 -16.18 7.10
CA GLY A 19 7.78 -15.26 7.17
C GLY A 19 8.49 -15.01 5.84
N TRP A 20 8.03 -15.60 4.74
CA TRP A 20 8.59 -15.41 3.40
C TRP A 20 7.58 -14.87 2.39
N ALA A 21 6.28 -14.86 2.71
CA ALA A 21 5.28 -14.23 1.88
C ALA A 21 4.51 -13.21 2.72
N GLN A 22 4.37 -12.01 2.20
CA GLN A 22 3.64 -10.93 2.81
C GLN A 22 2.57 -10.46 1.81
N VAL A 23 1.37 -10.20 2.30
CA VAL A 23 0.27 -9.68 1.49
C VAL A 23 -0.29 -8.49 2.21
N ARG A 24 -0.38 -7.36 1.51
CA ARG A 24 -0.86 -6.08 2.04
C ARG A 24 -2.01 -5.60 1.19
N ALA A 25 -3.11 -5.22 1.82
CA ALA A 25 -4.22 -4.57 1.16
C ALA A 25 -4.61 -3.35 1.98
N GLY A 26 -4.90 -2.25 1.31
CA GLY A 26 -5.27 -1.01 1.95
C GLY A 26 -6.35 -0.29 1.18
N TYR A 27 -7.10 0.50 1.91
CA TYR A 27 -8.12 1.38 1.41
C TYR A 27 -8.00 2.70 2.14
N ARG A 28 -7.85 3.76 1.37
CA ARG A 28 -7.76 5.12 1.88
C ARG A 28 -8.96 5.90 1.38
N HIS A 29 -9.71 6.43 2.33
CA HIS A 29 -10.90 7.24 2.09
C HIS A 29 -10.61 8.66 2.60
N ASP A 30 -10.66 9.62 1.70
CA ASP A 30 -10.49 11.04 2.01
C ASP A 30 -11.86 11.65 2.29
N PHE A 31 -12.18 11.92 3.56
CA PHE A 31 -13.50 12.37 4.04
C PHE A 31 -13.92 13.78 3.57
N LYS A 32 -13.11 14.48 2.76
CA LYS A 32 -13.37 15.88 2.34
C LYS A 32 -14.25 16.01 1.08
N GLY A 33 -14.83 14.91 0.58
CA GLY A 33 -15.87 14.94 -0.46
C GLY A 33 -15.42 15.43 -1.84
N ASN A 34 -14.11 15.53 -2.08
CA ASN A 34 -13.54 16.10 -3.31
C ASN A 34 -12.39 15.26 -3.89
N LEU A 35 -11.88 14.27 -3.14
CA LEU A 35 -10.78 13.41 -3.55
C LEU A 35 -11.23 11.96 -3.45
N SER A 36 -11.01 11.24 -4.54
CA SER A 36 -11.57 9.92 -4.74
C SER A 36 -10.82 8.85 -3.98
N ASP A 37 -11.56 7.81 -3.62
CA ASP A 37 -11.07 6.63 -2.92
C ASP A 37 -9.79 6.05 -3.54
N ALA A 38 -8.79 5.75 -2.72
CA ALA A 38 -7.56 5.11 -3.13
C ALA A 38 -7.46 3.69 -2.55
N PHE A 39 -7.48 2.70 -3.42
CA PHE A 39 -7.26 1.30 -3.10
C PHE A 39 -5.80 0.92 -3.32
N THR A 40 -5.19 0.22 -2.37
CA THR A 40 -3.83 -0.30 -2.46
C THR A 40 -3.83 -1.82 -2.28
N ALA A 41 -2.99 -2.50 -3.04
CA ALA A 41 -2.74 -3.93 -2.89
C ALA A 41 -1.27 -4.20 -3.13
N GLY A 42 -0.66 -5.12 -2.40
CA GLY A 42 0.73 -5.49 -2.59
C GLY A 42 1.04 -6.88 -2.07
N LEU A 43 2.12 -7.43 -2.61
CA LEU A 43 2.62 -8.76 -2.36
C LEU A 43 4.14 -8.65 -2.17
N GLY A 44 4.61 -9.07 -1.00
CA GLY A 44 6.01 -9.23 -0.67
C GLY A 44 6.39 -10.71 -0.67
N PHE A 45 7.58 -11.01 -1.15
CA PHE A 45 8.17 -12.33 -1.09
C PHE A 45 9.63 -12.23 -0.65
N SER A 46 9.96 -12.82 0.49
CA SER A 46 11.27 -12.73 1.13
C SER A 46 11.79 -14.07 1.66
N PRO A 47 12.30 -14.97 0.79
CA PRO A 47 12.77 -16.28 1.22
C PRO A 47 14.00 -16.11 2.11
N PHE A 48 13.95 -16.69 3.31
CA PHE A 48 15.04 -16.70 4.30
C PHE A 48 15.56 -15.31 4.72
N GLY A 49 14.83 -14.22 4.41
CA GLY A 49 15.26 -12.85 4.70
C GLY A 49 16.51 -12.37 3.94
N VAL A 50 17.01 -13.12 2.95
CA VAL A 50 18.20 -12.74 2.16
C VAL A 50 17.83 -12.00 0.87
N PHE A 51 16.69 -12.36 0.30
CA PHE A 51 16.12 -11.76 -0.89
C PHE A 51 14.77 -11.17 -0.50
N HIS A 52 14.45 -9.97 -0.95
CA HIS A 52 13.16 -9.34 -0.75
C HIS A 52 12.67 -8.84 -2.10
N LEU A 53 11.47 -9.27 -2.49
CA LEU A 53 10.76 -8.84 -3.68
C LEU A 53 9.40 -8.34 -3.24
N ASP A 54 9.19 -7.03 -3.27
CA ASP A 54 7.89 -6.41 -2.99
C ASP A 54 7.31 -5.82 -4.27
N VAL A 55 6.02 -6.07 -4.50
CA VAL A 55 5.26 -5.42 -5.56
C VAL A 55 3.99 -4.85 -4.96
N ALA A 56 3.73 -3.58 -5.23
CA ALA A 56 2.53 -2.89 -4.77
C ALA A 56 1.88 -2.14 -5.93
N GLY A 57 0.56 -2.18 -5.98
CA GLY A 57 -0.28 -1.37 -6.85
C GLY A 57 -1.13 -0.42 -6.01
N ILE A 58 -1.36 0.77 -6.54
CA ILE A 58 -2.32 1.74 -6.02
C ILE A 58 -3.25 2.17 -7.14
N TYR A 59 -4.52 2.31 -6.81
CA TYR A 59 -5.57 2.79 -7.69
C TYR A 59 -6.36 3.87 -6.97
N ALA A 60 -6.24 5.13 -7.39
CA ALA A 60 -7.03 6.24 -6.89
C ALA A 60 -8.13 6.59 -7.91
N GLY A 61 -9.37 6.74 -7.45
CA GLY A 61 -10.47 7.19 -8.31
C GLY A 61 -10.11 8.53 -8.95
N ASN A 62 -10.51 8.76 -10.20
CA ASN A 62 -9.92 9.74 -11.13
C ASN A 62 -8.68 9.25 -11.88
N ASN A 63 -8.65 7.95 -12.18
CA ASN A 63 -7.83 7.41 -13.28
C ASN A 63 -6.31 7.44 -13.01
N GLU A 64 -5.92 7.65 -11.75
CA GLU A 64 -4.54 7.56 -11.27
C GLU A 64 -4.27 6.13 -10.80
N PHE A 65 -3.52 5.39 -11.61
CA PHE A 65 -3.00 4.09 -11.24
C PHE A 65 -1.48 4.19 -11.11
N GLY A 66 -0.94 3.58 -10.06
CA GLY A 66 0.48 3.52 -9.78
C GLY A 66 0.90 2.11 -9.46
N GLY A 67 2.12 1.76 -9.83
CA GLY A 67 2.75 0.50 -9.46
C GLY A 67 4.14 0.77 -8.92
N VAL A 68 4.52 0.00 -7.91
CA VAL A 68 5.85 -0.02 -7.32
C VAL A 68 6.33 -1.46 -7.35
N LEU A 69 7.55 -1.67 -7.80
CA LEU A 69 8.26 -2.92 -7.67
C LEU A 69 9.59 -2.61 -7.01
N GLN A 70 9.85 -3.27 -5.89
CA GLN A 70 11.06 -3.09 -5.11
C GLN A 70 11.75 -4.45 -4.93
N THR A 71 13.04 -4.47 -5.19
CA THR A 71 13.91 -5.62 -4.92
C THR A 71 15.01 -5.20 -3.97
N SER A 72 15.31 -6.04 -2.98
CA SER A 72 16.42 -5.82 -2.05
C SER A 72 17.14 -7.14 -1.77
N PHE A 73 18.45 -7.05 -1.59
CA PHE A 73 19.32 -8.18 -1.28
C PHE A 73 20.24 -7.79 -0.12
N THR A 74 20.28 -8.64 0.91
CA THR A 74 21.12 -8.42 2.10
C THR A 74 22.23 -9.46 2.13
N PHE A 75 23.49 -9.02 2.27
CA PHE A 75 24.71 -9.84 2.27
C PHE A 75 25.55 -9.58 3.53
#